data_AF-A0A382F2R1-F1
#
_entry.id   AF-A0A382F2R1-F1
#
_cell.length_a   1.000
_cell.length_b   1.000
_cell.length_c   1.000
_cell.angle_alpha   90.00
_cell.angle_beta   90.00
_cell.angle_gamma   90.00
#
_symmetry.space_group_name_H-M   'P 1'
#
loop_
_entity.id
_entity.type
_entity.pdbx_description
1 polymer ?
#
loop_
_entity_poly.entity_id
_entity_poly.type
_entity_poly.pdbx_seq_one_letter_code
_entity_poly.pdbx_strand_id
1 'polypeptide(L)' 'MKKLQYFLLILLISETLSQDTFSIVAVDPQTQEVGSAGASCINGSIIISDVHPGIGAVHTQSYW' A
#
# COMPACT_ATOMS: atom_id res chain seq x y z
N MET A 1 -28.29 -30.12 -0.93
CA MET A 1 -27.68 -29.68 -2.22
C MET A 1 -28.01 -28.23 -2.55
N LYS A 2 -29.29 -27.82 -2.59
CA LYS A 2 -29.69 -26.43 -2.89
C LYS A 2 -29.04 -25.36 -2.00
N LYS A 3 -28.93 -25.60 -0.69
CA LYS A 3 -28.26 -24.67 0.25
C LYS A 3 -26.77 -24.43 -0.08
N LEU A 4 -26.05 -25.48 -0.48
CA LEU A 4 -24.65 -25.39 -0.89
C LEU A 4 -24.51 -24.61 -2.19
N GLN A 5 -25.46 -24.81 -3.13
CA GLN A 5 -25.51 -24.06 -4.38
C GLN A 5 -25.75 -22.56 -4.15
N TYR A 6 -26.64 -22.19 -3.23
CA TYR A 6 -26.84 -20.79 -2.86
C TYR A 6 -25.61 -20.17 -2.18
N PHE A 7 -24.92 -20.92 -1.33
CA PHE A 7 -23.68 -20.47 -0.69
C PHE A 7 -22.56 -20.21 -1.71
N LEU A 8 -22.36 -21.12 -2.66
CA LEU A 8 -21.42 -20.96 -3.76
C LEU A 8 -21.77 -19.76 -4.65
N LEU A 9 -23.06 -19.53 -4.90
CA LEU A 9 -23.52 -18.37 -5.67
C LEU A 9 -23.18 -17.05 -4.97
N ILE A 10 -23.29 -16.98 -3.64
CA ILE A 10 -22.92 -15.78 -2.85
C ILE A 10 -21.42 -15.49 -2.95
N LEU A 11 -20.57 -16.54 -2.88
CA LEU A 11 -19.12 -16.39 -3.01
C LEU A 11 -18.68 -15.90 -4.41
N LEU A 12 -19.44 -16.20 -5.46
CA LEU A 12 -19.13 -15.76 -6.82
C LEU A 12 -19.50 -14.29 -7.09
N ILE A 13 -20.33 -13.68 -6.25
CA ILE A 13 -20.82 -12.31 -6.42
C ILE A 13 -20.06 -11.33 -5.50
N SER A 14 -19.17 -11.82 -4.63
CA SER A 14 -18.39 -10.92 -3.76
C SER A 14 -17.31 -10.18 -4.56
N GLU A 15 -17.39 -8.85 -4.59
CA GLU A 15 -16.28 -8.01 -5.07
C GLU A 15 -15.17 -7.96 -4.03
N THR A 16 -13.93 -8.24 -4.45
CA THR A 16 -12.74 -8.06 -3.62
C THR A 16 -12.17 -6.67 -3.87
N LEU A 17 -12.15 -5.82 -2.85
CA LEU A 17 -11.42 -4.56 -2.91
C LEU A 17 -9.92 -4.86 -2.74
N SER A 18 -9.12 -4.47 -3.74
CA SER A 18 -7.66 -4.49 -3.59
C SER A 18 -7.24 -3.51 -2.49
N GLN A 19 -6.27 -3.93 -1.68
CA GLN A 19 -5.59 -3.09 -0.70
C GLN A 19 -4.10 -3.02 -1.00
N ASP A 20 -3.76 -2.99 -2.28
CA ASP A 20 -2.37 -2.94 -2.70
C ASP A 20 -1.70 -1.65 -2.21
N THR A 21 -0.47 -1.80 -1.73
CA THR A 21 0.39 -0.68 -1.34
C THR A 21 1.77 -0.94 -1.93
N PHE A 22 2.37 0.07 -2.55
CA PHE A 22 3.75 0.02 -3.00
C PHE A 22 4.48 1.32 -2.63
N SER A 23 5.78 1.21 -2.42
CA SER A 23 6.60 2.35 -2.07
C SER A 23 8.08 2.14 -2.46
N ILE A 24 8.80 3.23 -2.73
CA ILE A 24 10.22 3.26 -3.11
C ILE A 24 10.98 4.41 -2.43
N VAL A 25 12.09 4.10 -1.76
CA VAL A 25 13.06 5.07 -1.24
C VAL A 25 14.26 5.07 -2.19
N ALA A 26 14.74 6.26 -2.52
CA ALA A 26 15.96 6.41 -3.31
C ALA A 26 16.88 7.44 -2.67
N VAL A 27 18.18 7.23 -2.86
CA VAL A 27 19.22 8.19 -2.49
C VAL A 27 19.99 8.53 -3.76
N ASP A 28 20.12 9.81 -4.06
CA ASP A 28 21.01 10.26 -5.13
C ASP A 28 22.46 10.22 -4.63
N PRO A 29 23.35 9.37 -5.20
CA PRO A 29 24.73 9.27 -4.73
C PRO A 29 25.58 10.51 -5.02
N GLN A 30 25.20 11.37 -5.97
CA GLN A 30 25.96 12.58 -6.31
C GLN A 30 25.67 13.72 -5.32
N THR A 31 24.39 13.95 -5.02
CA THR A 31 23.94 15.05 -4.15
C THR A 31 23.71 14.63 -2.70
N GLN A 32 23.62 13.33 -2.44
CA GLN A 32 23.20 12.74 -1.16
C GLN A 32 21.76 13.10 -0.76
N GLU A 33 20.93 13.57 -1.70
CA GLU A 33 19.52 13.83 -1.48
C GLU A 33 18.75 12.52 -1.30
N VAL A 34 17.79 12.52 -0.37
CA VAL A 34 16.91 11.39 -0.11
C VAL A 34 15.51 11.71 -0.63
N GLY A 35 14.97 10.82 -1.45
CA GLY A 35 13.63 10.91 -2.02
C GLY A 35 12.78 9.69 -1.68
N SER A 36 11.47 9.87 -1.81
CA SER A 36 10.49 8.83 -1.53
C SER A 36 9.26 8.99 -2.42
N ALA A 37 8.69 7.87 -2.86
CA ALA A 37 7.41 7.82 -3.56
C ALA A 37 6.63 6.54 -3.19
N GLY A 38 5.31 6.54 -3.41
CA GLY A 38 4.47 5.36 -3.19
C GLY A 38 3.00 5.64 -3.50
N ALA A 39 2.19 4.59 -3.46
CA ALA A 39 0.74 4.69 -3.55
C ALA A 39 0.07 3.61 -2.69
N SER A 40 -1.14 3.91 -2.22
CA SER A 40 -1.98 2.99 -1.47
C SER A 40 -3.45 3.26 -1.78
N CYS A 41 -4.29 2.25 -1.66
CA CYS A 41 -5.75 2.38 -1.67
C CYS A 41 -6.30 3.07 -0.40
N ILE A 42 -5.45 3.39 0.59
CA ILE A 42 -5.82 4.15 1.80
C ILE A 42 -5.91 5.65 1.47
N ASN A 43 -6.93 6.31 2.03
CA ASN A 43 -7.19 7.74 1.80
C ASN A 43 -5.97 8.61 2.14
N GLY A 44 -5.58 9.45 1.18
CA GLY A 44 -4.54 10.45 1.34
C GLY A 44 -3.12 9.90 1.47
N SER A 45 -2.91 8.58 1.39
CA SER A 45 -1.56 7.99 1.50
C SER A 45 -0.80 8.49 2.74
N ILE A 46 -1.52 8.72 3.85
CA ILE A 46 -1.04 9.56 4.96
C ILE A 46 0.15 8.94 5.70
N ILE A 47 0.27 7.61 5.68
CA ILE A 47 1.26 6.88 6.47
C ILE A 47 2.40 6.27 5.64
N ILE A 48 2.37 6.38 4.30
CA ILE A 48 3.29 5.57 3.48
C ILE A 48 4.71 6.13 3.40
N SER A 49 4.94 7.41 3.74
CA SER A 49 6.24 8.02 3.55
C SER A 49 6.58 9.10 4.56
N ASP A 50 7.78 9.00 5.13
CA ASP A 50 8.41 10.02 5.96
C ASP A 50 9.89 10.20 5.55
N VAL A 51 10.22 11.38 5.01
CA VAL A 51 11.56 11.70 4.50
C VAL A 51 12.28 12.59 5.52
N HIS A 52 13.49 12.16 5.91
CA HIS A 52 14.38 12.86 6.82
C HIS A 52 15.64 13.30 6.04
N PRO A 53 15.68 14.55 5.51
CA PRO A 53 16.81 15.03 4.71
C PRO A 53 18.16 14.85 5.42
N GLY A 54 19.15 14.31 4.72
CA GLY A 54 20.48 14.04 5.25
C GLY A 54 20.59 12.83 6.19
N ILE A 55 19.50 12.10 6.44
CA ILE A 55 19.47 10.88 7.27
C ILE A 55 18.95 9.68 6.48
N GLY A 56 17.77 9.79 5.88
CA GLY A 56 17.10 8.68 5.21
C GLY A 56 15.60 8.91 5.02
N ALA A 57 14.88 7.86 4.66
CA ALA A 57 13.41 7.88 4.58
C ALA A 57 12.84 6.55 5.06
N VAL A 58 11.61 6.58 5.56
CA VAL A 58 10.89 5.43 6.11
C VAL A 58 9.53 5.31 5.45
N HIS A 59 9.10 4.08 5.19
CA HIS A 59 7.75 3.76 4.74
C HIS A 59 7.02 2.89 5.76
N THR A 60 5.78 3.24 6.06
CA THR A 60 4.86 2.37 6.81
C THR A 60 3.80 1.84 5.86
N GLN A 61 3.77 0.53 5.65
CA GLN A 61 2.91 -0.13 4.66
C GLN A 61 1.76 -0.94 5.28
N SER A 62 1.56 -0.83 6.59
CA SER A 62 0.47 -1.51 7.31
C SER A 62 -0.19 -0.56 8.30
N TYR A 63 -1.52 -0.52 8.29
CA TYR A 63 -2.33 0.10 9.34
C TYR A 63 -2.39 -0.84 10.57
N TRP A 64 -2.58 -0.29 11.77
CA TRP A 64 -2.67 -1.08 13.02
C TRP A 64 -4.04 -1.72 13.22
#